data_AF-A0A5K1JSH7-F1
#
_entry.id   AF-A0A5K1JSH7-F1
#
_cell.length_a   1.000
_cell.length_b   1.000
_cell.length_c   1.000
_cell.angle_alpha   90.00
_cell.angle_beta   90.00
_cell.angle_gamma   90.00
#
_symmetry.space_group_name_H-M   'P 1'
#
loop_
_entity.id
_entity.type
_entity.pdbx_description
1 polymer ?
#
loop_
_entity_poly.entity_id
_entity_poly.type
_entity_poly.pdbx_seq_one_letter_code
_entity_poly.pdbx_strand_id
1 'polypeptide(L)'
;MAANIPPAPQLSGNSTLEVFAHHSSSPQRRLQVVGASQLKLAYTTALVQKRPNLTGDHLTQYIDMNYSDFKAYWVTTYGWRTMMWAVPNGVDLNDPGETSTIFETYAGAVLEDARQPGERRSDPSILHGWIRELVFIYG
;
A
#
# COMPACT_ATOMS: atom_id res chain seq x y z
N MET A 1 6.15 -9.88 -22.99
CA MET A 1 6.18 -8.41 -22.84
C MET A 1 6.37 -8.14 -21.36
N ALA A 2 7.44 -7.45 -20.95
CA ALA A 2 7.58 -7.05 -19.55
C ALA A 2 6.43 -6.09 -19.25
N ALA A 3 5.54 -6.43 -18.32
CA ALA A 3 4.52 -5.52 -17.86
C ALA A 3 5.23 -4.26 -17.35
N ASN A 4 4.84 -3.08 -17.85
CA ASN A 4 5.41 -1.83 -17.38
C ASN A 4 4.90 -1.58 -15.95
N ILE A 5 5.66 -2.07 -14.97
CA ILE A 5 5.36 -1.90 -13.55
C ILE A 5 5.58 -0.43 -13.20
N PRO A 6 4.55 0.32 -12.77
CA PRO A 6 4.74 1.69 -12.33
C PRO A 6 5.76 1.74 -11.20
N PRO A 7 6.67 2.72 -11.17
CA PRO A 7 7.61 2.83 -10.07
C PRO A 7 6.85 3.12 -8.77
N ALA A 8 7.19 2.42 -7.69
CA ALA A 8 6.71 2.78 -6.36
C ALA A 8 7.26 4.17 -5.97
N PRO A 9 6.47 5.02 -5.28
CA PRO A 9 6.93 6.33 -4.82
C PRO A 9 8.20 6.19 -3.98
N GLN A 10 9.23 6.95 -4.32
CA GLN A 10 10.50 6.90 -3.60
C GLN A 10 10.34 7.45 -2.18
N LEU A 11 10.85 6.71 -1.21
CA LEU A 11 10.87 7.11 0.19
C LEU A 11 12.25 7.67 0.55
N SER A 12 12.31 8.54 1.54
CA SER A 12 13.56 8.95 2.16
C SER A 12 14.27 7.73 2.78
N GLY A 13 15.59 7.81 2.96
CA GLY A 13 16.37 6.68 3.49
C GLY A 13 15.90 6.23 4.87
N ASN A 14 15.50 7.17 5.75
CA ASN A 14 14.97 6.84 7.07
C ASN A 14 13.61 6.15 6.99
N SER A 15 12.72 6.63 6.12
CA SER A 15 11.38 6.04 5.93
C SER A 15 11.45 4.65 5.29
N THR A 16 12.42 4.42 4.40
CA THR A 16 12.67 3.10 3.79
C THR A 16 13.08 2.07 4.85
N LEU A 17 14.00 2.43 5.74
CA LEU A 17 14.44 1.58 6.84
C LEU A 17 13.29 1.28 7.80
N GLU A 18 12.46 2.27 8.09
CA GLU A 18 11.31 2.11 8.98
C GLU A 18 10.26 1.17 8.36
N VAL A 19 9.93 1.33 7.08
CA VAL A 19 8.88 0.53 6.41
C VAL A 19 9.27 -0.94 6.24
N PHE A 20 10.53 -1.22 5.92
CA PHE A 20 10.99 -2.58 5.67
C PHE A 20 11.53 -3.29 6.90
N ALA A 21 11.44 -2.72 8.09
CA ALA A 21 11.64 -3.47 9.32
C ALA A 21 10.35 -4.21 9.70
N HIS A 22 10.43 -5.48 10.10
CA HIS A 22 9.25 -6.24 10.53
C HIS A 22 8.58 -5.55 11.73
N HIS A 23 7.24 -5.50 11.75
CA HIS A 23 6.45 -4.73 12.74
C HIS A 23 6.68 -5.17 14.20
N SER A 24 7.16 -6.39 14.43
CA SER A 24 7.55 -6.87 15.76
C SER A 24 8.85 -6.25 16.29
N SER A 25 9.68 -5.68 15.40
CA SER A 25 11.01 -5.14 15.73
C SER A 25 11.01 -3.61 15.89
N SER A 26 10.04 -2.93 15.26
CA SER A 26 9.84 -1.49 15.39
C SER A 26 8.34 -1.17 15.26
N PRO A 27 7.75 -0.37 16.16
CA PRO A 27 6.33 -0.07 16.11
C PRO A 27 6.00 0.93 14.99
N GLN A 28 5.86 0.45 13.74
CA GLN A 28 5.35 1.28 12.61
C GLN A 28 3.82 1.45 12.61
N ARG A 29 3.17 1.13 13.73
CA ARG A 29 1.69 1.04 13.83
C ARG A 29 0.98 2.32 13.38
N ARG A 30 1.61 3.48 13.58
CA ARG A 30 1.08 4.78 13.11
C ARG A 30 1.01 4.82 11.57
N LEU A 31 2.09 4.44 10.89
CA LEU A 31 2.15 4.41 9.43
C LEU A 31 1.15 3.40 8.89
N GLN A 32 1.12 2.19 9.47
CA GLN A 32 0.16 1.15 9.09
C GLN A 32 -1.29 1.63 9.20
N VAL A 33 -1.69 2.22 10.33
CA VAL A 33 -3.07 2.67 10.56
C VAL A 33 -3.49 3.75 9.55
N VAL A 34 -2.64 4.76 9.36
CA VAL A 34 -2.92 5.85 8.41
C VAL A 34 -2.94 5.30 6.98
N GLY A 35 -1.93 4.51 6.62
CA GLY A 35 -1.80 3.91 5.30
C GLY A 35 -2.93 2.95 4.96
N ALA A 36 -3.40 2.12 5.89
CA ALA A 36 -4.54 1.24 5.67
C ALA A 36 -5.82 2.01 5.29
N SER A 37 -6.10 3.12 5.99
CA SER A 37 -7.26 3.96 5.69
C SER A 37 -7.15 4.65 4.33
N GLN A 38 -5.99 5.23 4.03
CA GLN A 38 -5.78 6.00 2.81
C GLN A 38 -5.61 5.11 1.58
N LEU A 39 -4.97 3.95 1.73
CA LEU A 39 -4.87 2.94 0.67
C LEU A 39 -6.25 2.44 0.25
N LYS A 40 -7.14 2.13 1.21
CA LYS A 40 -8.49 1.67 0.90
C LYS A 40 -9.30 2.77 0.19
N LEU A 41 -9.15 4.03 0.64
CA LEU A 41 -9.79 5.18 0.00
C LEU A 41 -9.28 5.42 -1.43
N ALA A 42 -7.96 5.41 -1.63
CA ALA A 42 -7.32 5.56 -2.94
C ALA A 42 -7.74 4.44 -3.90
N TYR A 43 -7.71 3.18 -3.43
CA TYR A 43 -8.15 2.01 -4.18
C TYR A 43 -9.61 2.13 -4.60
N THR A 44 -10.50 2.47 -3.67
CA THR A 44 -11.94 2.65 -3.93
C THR A 44 -12.19 3.76 -4.95
N THR A 45 -11.50 4.90 -4.80
CA THR A 45 -11.62 6.03 -5.72
C THR A 45 -11.18 5.64 -7.14
N ALA A 46 -10.04 4.97 -7.26
CA ALA A 46 -9.52 4.50 -8.53
C ALA A 46 -10.45 3.45 -9.18
N LEU A 47 -11.03 2.57 -8.38
CA LEU A 47 -11.95 1.54 -8.85
C LEU A 47 -13.24 2.14 -9.41
N VAL A 48 -13.82 3.14 -8.73
CA VAL A 48 -15.01 3.86 -9.22
C VAL A 48 -14.69 4.60 -10.53
N GLN A 49 -13.50 5.18 -10.67
CA GLN A 49 -13.07 5.81 -11.93
C GLN A 49 -12.92 4.79 -13.06
N LYS A 50 -12.33 3.62 -12.77
CA LYS A 50 -12.11 2.56 -13.76
C LYS A 50 -13.41 1.86 -14.16
N ARG A 51 -14.32 1.67 -13.20
CA ARG A 51 -15.55 0.90 -13.34
C ARG A 51 -16.74 1.71 -12.79
N PRO A 52 -17.19 2.75 -13.51
CA PRO A 52 -18.25 3.65 -13.03
C PRO A 52 -19.60 2.94 -12.80
N ASN A 53 -19.80 1.77 -13.41
CA ASN A 53 -21.01 0.96 -13.24
C ASN A 53 -21.02 0.14 -11.93
N LEU A 54 -19.89 0.05 -11.23
CA LEU A 54 -19.76 -0.66 -9.96
C LEU A 54 -20.13 0.28 -8.81
N THR A 55 -21.35 0.17 -8.29
CA THR A 55 -21.90 1.07 -7.27
C THR A 55 -22.58 0.33 -6.13
N GLY A 56 -22.84 1.03 -5.02
CA GLY A 56 -23.56 0.50 -3.87
C GLY A 56 -22.95 -0.79 -3.32
N ASP A 57 -23.81 -1.79 -3.06
CA ASP A 57 -23.40 -3.06 -2.45
C ASP A 57 -22.45 -3.87 -3.34
N HIS A 58 -22.58 -3.77 -4.67
CA HIS A 58 -21.68 -4.45 -5.60
C HIS A 58 -20.25 -3.89 -5.52
N LEU A 59 -20.09 -2.58 -5.27
CA LEU A 59 -18.79 -1.97 -5.04
C LEU A 59 -18.16 -2.51 -3.77
N THR A 60 -18.90 -2.53 -2.67
CA THR A 60 -18.44 -3.05 -1.38
C THR A 60 -18.01 -4.51 -1.50
N GLN A 61 -18.87 -5.36 -2.09
CA GLN A 61 -18.56 -6.78 -2.29
C GLN A 61 -17.32 -6.99 -3.15
N TYR A 62 -17.17 -6.22 -4.24
CA TYR A 62 -15.98 -6.32 -5.08
C TYR A 62 -14.71 -5.92 -4.33
N ILE A 63 -14.75 -4.85 -3.54
CA ILE A 63 -13.61 -4.44 -2.71
C ILE A 63 -13.26 -5.54 -1.72
N ASP A 64 -14.23 -6.07 -0.98
CA ASP A 64 -13.98 -7.08 0.06
C ASP A 64 -13.40 -8.37 -0.53
N MET A 65 -13.81 -8.74 -1.75
CA MET A 65 -13.28 -9.92 -2.45
C MET A 65 -11.90 -9.72 -3.08
N ASN A 66 -11.56 -8.52 -3.57
CA ASN A 66 -10.38 -8.32 -4.42
C ASN A 66 -9.27 -7.51 -3.77
N TYR A 67 -9.54 -6.79 -2.68
CA TYR A 67 -8.57 -5.84 -2.10
C TYR A 67 -7.35 -6.55 -1.47
N SER A 68 -7.54 -7.72 -0.89
CA SER A 68 -6.42 -8.53 -0.36
C SER A 68 -5.52 -9.00 -1.49
N ASP A 69 -6.09 -9.53 -2.56
CA ASP A 69 -5.32 -10.04 -3.72
C ASP A 69 -4.61 -8.91 -4.47
N PHE A 70 -5.25 -7.75 -4.59
CA PHE A 70 -4.62 -6.53 -5.11
C PHE A 70 -3.35 -6.19 -4.32
N LYS A 71 -3.42 -6.19 -2.98
CA LYS A 71 -2.24 -5.93 -2.14
C LYS A 71 -1.16 -7.00 -2.35
N ALA A 72 -1.55 -8.28 -2.33
CA ALA A 72 -0.64 -9.40 -2.48
C ALA A 72 0.09 -9.40 -3.82
N TYR A 73 -0.63 -9.09 -4.90
CA TYR A 73 -0.06 -9.00 -6.24
C TYR A 73 1.06 -7.95 -6.30
N TRP A 74 0.82 -6.74 -5.82
CA TRP A 74 1.80 -5.66 -5.91
C TRP A 74 2.97 -5.83 -4.93
N VAL A 75 2.73 -6.32 -3.71
CA VAL A 75 3.81 -6.69 -2.78
C VAL A 75 4.76 -7.72 -3.41
N THR A 76 4.19 -8.69 -4.14
CA THR A 76 4.97 -9.67 -4.91
C THR A 76 5.71 -9.02 -6.07
N THR A 77 4.99 -8.22 -6.86
CA THR A 77 5.50 -7.58 -8.08
C THR A 77 6.67 -6.63 -7.80
N TYR A 78 6.62 -5.90 -6.69
CA TYR A 78 7.72 -5.04 -6.25
C TYR A 78 8.84 -5.78 -5.51
N GLY A 79 8.65 -7.06 -5.19
CA GLY A 79 9.64 -7.85 -4.44
C GLY A 79 9.81 -7.41 -2.99
N TRP A 80 8.83 -6.72 -2.39
CA TRP A 80 8.99 -6.12 -1.06
C TRP A 80 9.21 -7.13 0.07
N ARG A 81 8.75 -8.38 -0.08
CA ARG A 81 9.01 -9.43 0.92
C ARG A 81 10.50 -9.69 1.12
N THR A 82 11.31 -9.59 0.06
CA THR A 82 12.77 -9.83 0.17
C THR A 82 13.52 -8.63 0.74
N MET A 83 12.86 -7.46 0.81
CA MET A 83 13.41 -6.26 1.42
C MET A 83 13.19 -6.23 2.93
N MET A 84 12.33 -7.09 3.48
CA MET A 84 12.00 -7.10 4.90
C MET A 84 13.18 -7.54 5.78
N TRP A 85 13.46 -6.75 6.82
CA TRP A 85 14.51 -6.97 7.81
C TRP A 85 13.93 -7.30 9.17
N ALA A 86 14.77 -7.91 10.03
CA ALA A 86 14.40 -8.30 11.39
C ALA A 86 13.13 -9.17 11.48
N VAL A 87 12.86 -9.97 10.42
CA VAL A 87 11.75 -10.92 10.36
C VAL A 87 12.02 -12.06 11.34
N PRO A 88 11.16 -12.29 12.35
CA PRO A 88 11.33 -13.40 13.28
C PRO A 88 11.29 -14.76 12.58
N ASN A 89 11.97 -15.75 13.17
CA ASN A 89 11.95 -17.13 12.67
C ASN A 89 10.51 -17.67 12.64
N GLY A 90 10.13 -18.29 11.53
CA GLY A 90 8.82 -18.92 11.37
C GLY A 90 7.69 -17.97 10.94
N VAL A 91 7.97 -16.67 10.74
CA VAL A 91 7.00 -15.75 10.11
C VAL A 91 6.91 -16.04 8.62
N ASP A 92 5.68 -16.24 8.14
CA ASP A 92 5.39 -16.33 6.71
C ASP A 92 4.97 -14.97 6.17
N LEU A 93 5.84 -14.31 5.42
CA LEU A 93 5.53 -13.03 4.76
C LEU A 93 4.49 -13.17 3.63
N ASN A 94 4.12 -14.39 3.24
CA ASN A 94 3.02 -14.64 2.31
C ASN A 94 1.66 -14.69 3.01
N ASP A 95 1.63 -14.70 4.35
CA ASP A 95 0.38 -14.56 5.10
C ASP A 95 -0.35 -13.26 4.67
N PRO A 96 -1.68 -13.29 4.45
CA PRO A 96 -2.43 -12.10 4.02
C PRO A 96 -2.32 -10.92 4.99
N GLY A 97 -2.20 -11.17 6.30
CA GLY A 97 -2.01 -10.16 7.34
C GLY A 97 -0.63 -9.52 7.27
N GLU A 98 0.42 -10.31 7.10
CA GLU A 98 1.79 -9.80 6.91
C GLU A 98 1.90 -9.00 5.60
N THR A 99 1.38 -9.56 4.51
CA THR A 99 1.33 -8.90 3.21
C THR A 99 0.58 -7.57 3.27
N SER A 100 -0.55 -7.54 3.97
CA SER A 100 -1.32 -6.32 4.20
C SER A 100 -0.50 -5.29 4.97
N THR A 101 0.17 -5.72 6.04
CA THR A 101 0.98 -4.86 6.89
C THR A 101 2.11 -4.20 6.10
N ILE A 102 2.80 -4.94 5.22
CA ILE A 102 3.87 -4.39 4.38
C ILE A 102 3.33 -3.25 3.50
N PHE A 103 2.25 -3.50 2.74
CA PHE A 103 1.71 -2.49 1.82
C PHE A 103 1.15 -1.30 2.59
N GLU A 104 0.35 -1.54 3.63
CA GLU A 104 -0.28 -0.48 4.41
C GLU A 104 0.76 0.39 5.11
N THR A 105 1.84 -0.19 5.62
CA THR A 105 2.96 0.57 6.20
C THR A 105 3.67 1.41 5.14
N TYR A 106 3.94 0.85 3.96
CA TYR A 106 4.52 1.60 2.83
C TYR A 106 3.64 2.78 2.44
N ALA A 107 2.33 2.57 2.28
CA ALA A 107 1.37 3.63 1.94
C ALA A 107 1.36 4.75 3.00
N GLY A 108 1.47 4.39 4.28
CA GLY A 108 1.62 5.34 5.37
C GLY A 108 2.88 6.18 5.26
N ALA A 109 4.02 5.55 4.92
CA ALA A 109 5.28 6.25 4.74
C ALA A 109 5.28 7.18 3.52
N VAL A 110 4.64 6.80 2.42
CA VAL A 110 4.46 7.69 1.26
C VAL A 110 3.75 8.99 1.67
N LEU A 111 2.73 8.89 2.53
CA LEU A 111 2.04 10.07 3.05
C LEU A 111 2.91 10.88 4.03
N GLU A 112 3.66 10.20 4.89
CA GLU A 112 4.54 10.88 5.83
C GLU A 112 5.64 11.67 5.10
N ASP A 113 6.27 11.07 4.08
CA ASP A 113 7.33 11.68 3.28
C ASP A 113 6.81 12.79 2.34
N ALA A 114 5.56 12.69 1.89
CA ALA A 114 4.91 13.75 1.11
C ALA A 114 4.55 15.00 1.94
N ARG A 115 4.66 14.93 3.28
CA ARG A 115 4.32 16.07 4.15
C ARG A 115 5.38 17.15 4.08
N GLN A 116 4.97 18.38 3.80
CA GLN A 116 5.90 19.51 3.83
C GLN A 116 6.28 19.89 5.28
N PRO A 117 7.51 20.40 5.52
CA PRO A 117 7.90 20.87 6.84
C PRO A 117 6.95 21.93 7.38
N GLY A 118 6.37 21.68 8.57
CA GLY A 118 5.44 22.60 9.23
C GLY A 118 3.97 22.39 8.90
N GLU A 119 3.64 21.50 7.95
CA GLU A 119 2.24 21.17 7.65
C GLU A 119 1.68 20.12 8.61
N ARG A 120 0.40 20.29 8.98
CA ARG A 120 -0.34 19.32 9.82
C ARG A 120 -0.95 18.17 9.03
N ARG A 121 -1.02 18.27 7.70
CA ARG A 121 -1.66 17.28 6.82
C ARG A 121 -0.68 16.89 5.73
N SER A 122 -0.68 15.62 5.38
CA SER A 122 0.05 15.10 4.23
C SER A 122 -0.74 15.33 2.94
N ASP A 123 -0.06 15.58 1.82
CA ASP A 123 -0.70 15.59 0.50
C ASP A 123 -0.94 14.14 0.03
N PRO A 124 -2.20 13.67 -0.10
CA PRO A 124 -2.49 12.32 -0.52
C PRO A 124 -2.35 12.12 -2.05
N SER A 125 -2.09 13.19 -2.83
CA SER A 125 -2.08 13.15 -4.29
C SER A 125 -1.09 12.12 -4.85
N ILE A 126 0.09 11.99 -4.24
CA ILE A 126 1.13 11.02 -4.63
C ILE A 126 0.62 9.58 -4.45
N LEU A 127 0.07 9.28 -3.26
CA LEU A 127 -0.49 7.96 -2.98
C LEU A 127 -1.67 7.65 -3.91
N HIS A 128 -2.61 8.58 -4.06
CA HIS A 128 -3.80 8.39 -4.89
C HIS A 128 -3.44 8.22 -6.36
N GLY A 129 -2.49 9.00 -6.88
CA GLY A 129 -1.99 8.89 -8.25
C GLY A 129 -1.36 7.53 -8.51
N TRP A 130 -0.44 7.10 -7.63
CA TRP A 130 0.21 5.79 -7.74
C TRP A 130 -0.79 4.64 -7.65
N ILE A 131 -1.67 4.61 -6.64
CA ILE A 131 -2.67 3.55 -6.50
C ILE A 131 -3.65 3.50 -7.68
N ARG A 132 -3.98 4.65 -8.27
CA ARG A 132 -4.78 4.69 -9.50
C ARG A 132 -4.09 3.95 -10.63
N GLU A 133 -2.80 4.18 -10.87
CA GLU A 133 -2.05 3.44 -11.90
C GLU A 133 -2.06 1.93 -11.64
N LEU A 134 -1.85 1.52 -10.38
CA LEU A 134 -1.87 0.11 -9.98
C LEU A 134 -3.23 -0.54 -10.24
N VAL A 135 -4.33 0.13 -9.88
CA VAL A 135 -5.69 -0.38 -10.13
C VAL A 135 -5.97 -0.50 -11.62
N PHE A 136 -5.48 0.45 -12.42
CA PHE A 136 -5.66 0.44 -13.87
C PHE A 136 -4.90 -0.70 -14.56
N ILE A 137 -3.82 -1.20 -13.98
CA ILE A 137 -3.07 -2.36 -14.49
C ILE A 137 -3.61 -3.69 -13.96
N TYR A 138 -3.94 -3.78 -12.67
CA TYR A 138 -4.34 -5.03 -12.01
C TYR A 138 -5.77 -5.48 -12.35
N GLY A 139 -6.70 -4.53 -12.45
CA GLY A 139 -8.15 -4.79 -12.54
C GLY A 139 -8.72 -5.06 -13.92
#